data_AF-A0A920NHK9-F1
#
_entry.id   AF-A0A920NHK9-F1
#
_cell.length_a   1.000
_cell.length_b   1.000
_cell.length_c   1.000
_cell.angle_alpha   90.00
_cell.angle_beta   90.00
_cell.angle_gamma   90.00
#
_symmetry.space_group_name_H-M   'P 1'
#
loop_
_entity.id
_entity.type
_entity.pdbx_description
1 polymer ?
#
loop_
_entity_poly.entity_id
_entity_poly.type
_entity_poly.pdbx_seq_one_letter_code
_entity_poly.pdbx_strand_id
1 'polypeptide(L)'
;MATDNLKNKALQIRTTLIDNYGHPVWRNPLSPLDELVSTILSQNTNDVNRDRAFDSLIKSFPDWESVRDAPQDEVIAAIRIAGLANQKGPRIQKVLSQITNECGELSIVFFG
;
A
#
# COMPACT_ATOMS: atom_id res chain seq x y z
N MET A 1 -21.46 -14.96 29.40
CA MET A 1 -21.54 -16.34 28.87
C MET A 1 -21.25 -16.43 27.36
N ALA A 2 -22.03 -15.81 26.45
CA ALA A 2 -21.75 -15.90 25.00
C ALA A 2 -20.49 -15.11 24.56
N THR A 3 -20.28 -13.92 25.13
CA THR A 3 -19.12 -13.06 24.83
C THR A 3 -17.80 -13.64 25.34
N ASP A 4 -17.84 -14.36 26.48
CA ASP A 4 -16.67 -15.03 27.06
C ASP A 4 -16.18 -16.17 26.16
N ASN A 5 -17.12 -16.84 25.48
CA ASN A 5 -16.81 -17.90 24.53
C ASN A 5 -16.11 -17.37 23.27
N LEU A 6 -16.57 -16.24 22.71
CA LEU A 6 -15.91 -15.63 21.54
C LEU A 6 -14.49 -15.13 21.86
N LYS A 7 -14.30 -14.53 23.03
CA LYS A 7 -12.96 -14.10 23.50
C LYS A 7 -12.02 -15.29 23.65
N ASN A 8 -12.47 -16.36 24.30
CA ASN A 8 -11.67 -17.58 24.47
C ASN A 8 -11.29 -18.21 23.12
N LYS A 9 -12.24 -18.25 22.17
CA LYS A 9 -11.98 -18.74 20.82
C LYS A 9 -10.96 -17.87 20.07
N ALA A 10 -11.05 -16.55 20.18
CA ALA A 10 -10.07 -15.64 19.56
C ALA A 10 -8.66 -15.83 20.14
N LEU A 11 -8.55 -16.04 21.46
CA LEU A 11 -7.27 -16.33 22.12
C LEU A 11 -6.69 -17.66 21.65
N GLN A 12 -7.50 -18.72 21.56
CA GLN A 12 -7.05 -20.01 21.04
C GLN A 12 -6.54 -19.90 19.60
N ILE A 13 -7.28 -19.20 18.72
CA ILE A 13 -6.85 -18.96 17.33
C ILE A 13 -5.52 -18.21 17.31
N ARG A 14 -5.39 -17.13 18.10
CA ARG A 14 -4.16 -16.35 18.20
C ARG A 14 -2.97 -17.21 18.63
N THR A 15 -3.13 -18.01 19.68
CA THR A 15 -2.08 -18.91 20.17
C THR A 15 -1.67 -19.90 19.09
N THR A 16 -2.64 -20.59 18.47
CA THR A 16 -2.35 -21.54 17.39
C THR A 16 -1.60 -20.88 16.22
N LEU A 17 -1.97 -19.67 15.82
CA LEU A 17 -1.26 -18.95 14.75
C LEU A 17 0.18 -18.59 15.17
N ILE A 18 0.40 -18.13 16.40
CA ILE A 18 1.74 -17.79 16.90
C ILE A 18 2.61 -19.04 17.00
N ASP A 19 2.07 -20.16 17.48
CA ASP A 19 2.82 -21.41 17.63
C ASP A 19 3.26 -21.98 16.27
N ASN A 20 2.47 -21.77 15.21
CA ASN A 20 2.75 -22.29 13.87
C ASN A 20 3.58 -21.34 13.00
N TYR A 21 3.40 -20.02 13.13
CA TYR A 21 4.00 -19.01 12.24
C TYR A 21 4.95 -18.05 12.95
N GLY A 22 5.09 -18.16 14.27
CA GLY A 22 5.84 -17.22 15.10
C GLY A 22 5.07 -15.93 15.38
N HIS A 23 5.72 -15.03 16.14
CA HIS A 23 5.19 -13.68 16.32
C HIS A 23 5.33 -12.87 15.02
N PRO A 24 4.31 -12.07 14.65
CA PRO A 24 4.43 -11.17 13.52
C PRO A 24 5.59 -10.20 13.76
N VAL A 25 6.48 -10.09 12.79
CA VAL A 25 7.55 -9.10 12.78
C VAL A 25 6.99 -7.83 12.14
N TRP A 26 6.80 -6.79 12.96
CA TRP A 26 6.41 -5.48 12.45
C TRP A 26 7.60 -4.86 11.71
N ARG A 27 7.40 -4.51 10.44
CA ARG A 27 8.39 -3.76 9.66
C ARG A 27 8.39 -2.31 10.12
N ASN A 28 9.49 -1.60 9.85
CA ASN A 28 9.47 -0.15 9.94
C ASN A 28 8.39 0.37 8.98
N PRO A 29 7.42 1.17 9.48
CA PRO A 29 6.34 1.66 8.64
C PRO A 29 6.92 2.55 7.55
N LEU A 30 6.40 2.39 6.33
CA LEU A 30 6.64 3.33 5.25
C LEU A 30 6.01 4.69 5.59
N SER A 31 6.38 5.76 4.87
CA SER A 31 5.60 6.99 4.99
C SER A 31 4.14 6.69 4.60
N PRO A 32 3.14 7.44 5.10
CA PRO A 32 1.74 7.12 4.83
C PRO A 32 1.40 7.04 3.33
N LEU A 33 2.01 7.89 2.50
CA LEU A 33 1.83 7.85 1.05
C LEU A 33 2.51 6.65 0.40
N ASP A 34 3.72 6.31 0.86
CA ASP A 34 4.42 5.13 0.39
C ASP A 34 3.61 3.86 0.69
N GLU A 35 3.04 3.75 1.88
CA GLU A 35 2.19 2.62 2.29
C GLU A 35 0.91 2.55 1.45
N LEU A 36 0.27 3.70 1.18
CA LEU A 36 -0.90 3.79 0.32
C LEU A 36 -0.61 3.32 -1.10
N VAL A 37 0.49 3.80 -1.70
CA VAL A 37 0.88 3.40 -3.07
C VAL A 37 1.27 1.93 -3.10
N SER A 38 2.07 1.46 -2.14
CA SER A 38 2.46 0.06 -1.98
C SER A 38 1.23 -0.85 -1.84
N THR A 39 0.21 -0.43 -1.09
CA THR A 39 -1.06 -1.12 -0.94
C THR A 39 -1.81 -1.23 -2.27
N ILE A 40 -1.92 -0.14 -3.05
CA ILE A 40 -2.54 -0.20 -4.38
C ILE A 40 -1.78 -1.16 -5.30
N LEU A 41 -0.44 -1.12 -5.26
CA LEU A 41 0.41 -2.01 -6.07
C LEU A 41 0.25 -3.48 -5.70
N SER A 42 0.02 -3.80 -4.41
CA SER A 42 -0.13 -5.16 -3.89
C SER A 42 -1.36 -5.93 -4.42
N GLN A 43 -2.36 -5.23 -4.95
CA GLN A 43 -3.61 -5.83 -5.40
C GLN A 43 -3.35 -6.80 -6.57
N ASN A 44 -3.75 -8.07 -6.43
CA ASN A 44 -3.57 -9.09 -7.48
C ASN A 44 -2.12 -9.25 -7.98
N THR A 45 -1.14 -9.14 -7.07
CA THR A 45 0.28 -9.42 -7.37
C THR A 45 0.96 -10.11 -6.18
N ASN A 46 2.25 -10.40 -6.32
CA ASN A 46 3.09 -10.88 -5.22
C ASN A 46 4.00 -9.78 -4.69
N ASP A 47 4.58 -10.01 -3.50
CA ASP A 47 5.48 -9.09 -2.81
C ASP A 47 6.66 -8.64 -3.68
N VAL A 48 7.32 -9.58 -4.36
CA VAL A 48 8.50 -9.26 -5.21
C VAL A 48 8.13 -8.29 -6.33
N ASN A 49 6.98 -8.48 -6.97
CA ASN A 49 6.52 -7.63 -8.05
C ASN A 49 5.98 -6.29 -7.54
N ARG A 50 5.32 -6.27 -6.37
CA ARG A 50 4.93 -5.02 -5.68
C ARG A 50 6.16 -4.18 -5.40
N ASP A 51 7.16 -4.76 -4.74
CA ASP A 51 8.36 -4.05 -4.30
C ASP A 51 9.16 -3.52 -5.50
N ARG A 52 9.30 -4.32 -6.57
CA ARG A 52 9.94 -3.86 -7.82
C ARG A 52 9.19 -2.71 -8.50
N ALA A 53 7.86 -2.74 -8.50
CA ALA A 53 7.07 -1.65 -9.08
C ALA A 53 7.17 -0.37 -8.24
N PHE A 54 7.17 -0.51 -6.91
CA PHE A 54 7.36 0.60 -5.98
C PHE A 54 8.74 1.23 -6.18
N ASP A 55 9.82 0.42 -6.18
CA ASP A 55 11.18 0.87 -6.45
C ASP A 55 11.30 1.56 -7.82
N SER A 56 10.57 1.07 -8.83
CA SER A 56 10.55 1.70 -10.15
C SER A 56 9.90 3.07 -10.13
N LEU A 57 8.84 3.30 -9.33
CA LEU A 57 8.24 4.61 -9.18
C LEU A 57 9.22 5.59 -8.53
N ILE A 58 9.80 5.21 -7.39
CA ILE A 58 10.74 6.07 -6.63
C ILE A 58 11.99 6.40 -7.45
N LYS A 59 12.43 5.50 -8.34
CA LYS A 59 13.55 5.76 -9.25
C LYS A 59 13.19 6.67 -10.42
N SER A 60 11.97 6.55 -10.94
CA SER A 60 11.53 7.31 -12.11
C SER A 60 11.01 8.71 -11.75
N PHE A 61 10.51 8.89 -10.52
CA PHE A 61 9.84 10.09 -10.07
C PHE A 61 10.42 10.53 -8.71
N PRO A 62 10.91 11.79 -8.58
CA PRO A 62 11.59 12.24 -7.37
C PRO A 62 10.67 12.39 -6.14
N ASP A 63 9.36 12.52 -6.35
CA ASP A 63 8.35 12.76 -5.32
C ASP A 63 6.96 12.27 -5.77
N TRP A 64 5.96 12.33 -4.89
CA TRP A 64 4.61 11.85 -5.22
C TRP A 64 3.84 12.84 -6.10
N GLU A 65 4.19 14.12 -6.06
CA GLU A 65 3.67 15.16 -6.94
C GLU A 65 4.02 14.87 -8.41
N SER A 66 5.27 14.48 -8.67
CA SER A 66 5.69 14.09 -10.02
C SER A 66 5.00 12.82 -10.50
N VAL A 67 4.69 11.85 -9.62
CA VAL A 67 3.84 10.71 -9.99
C VAL A 67 2.41 11.16 -10.32
N ARG A 68 1.83 12.06 -9.51
CA ARG A 68 0.48 12.62 -9.73
C ARG A 68 0.38 13.33 -11.08
N ASP A 69 1.39 14.11 -11.44
CA ASP A 69 1.36 15.02 -12.58
C ASP A 69 1.99 14.43 -13.86
N ALA A 70 2.69 13.29 -13.76
CA ALA A 70 3.33 12.62 -14.90
C ALA A 70 2.30 12.16 -15.95
N PRO A 71 2.73 12.00 -17.22
CA PRO A 71 1.93 11.30 -18.22
C PRO A 71 1.51 9.92 -17.72
N GLN A 72 0.22 9.62 -17.81
CA GLN A 72 -0.36 8.37 -17.30
C GLN A 72 0.38 7.12 -17.82
N ASP A 73 0.79 7.16 -19.09
CA ASP A 73 1.48 6.06 -19.76
C ASP A 73 2.86 5.77 -19.16
N GLU A 74 3.55 6.78 -18.63
CA GLU A 74 4.83 6.63 -17.95
C GLU A 74 4.66 5.96 -16.58
N VAL A 75 3.62 6.37 -15.82
CA VAL A 75 3.27 5.73 -14.54
C VAL A 75 2.88 4.27 -14.77
N ILE A 76 2.06 3.99 -15.79
CA ILE A 76 1.68 2.63 -16.19
C ILE A 76 2.91 1.80 -16.58
N ALA A 77 3.86 2.39 -17.30
CA ALA A 77 5.09 1.72 -17.69
C ALA A 77 5.94 1.35 -16.45
N ALA A 78 6.12 2.28 -15.52
CA ALA A 78 6.89 2.08 -14.29
C ALA A 78 6.35 0.93 -13.44
N ILE A 79 5.03 0.75 -13.39
CA ILE A 79 4.40 -0.26 -12.52
C ILE A 79 4.00 -1.54 -13.26
N ARG A 80 4.36 -1.69 -14.53
CA ARG A 80 3.89 -2.79 -15.40
C ARG A 80 4.08 -4.18 -14.79
N ILE A 81 5.18 -4.37 -14.06
CA ILE A 81 5.53 -5.64 -13.39
C ILE A 81 4.54 -6.04 -12.28
N ALA A 82 3.82 -5.09 -11.68
CA ALA A 82 2.82 -5.37 -10.65
C ALA A 82 1.50 -5.92 -11.20
N GLY A 83 1.34 -6.04 -12.53
CA GLY A 83 0.08 -6.48 -13.15
C GLY A 83 -1.04 -5.45 -13.00
N LEU A 84 -2.05 -5.53 -13.88
CA LEU A 84 -3.18 -4.57 -13.92
C LEU A 84 -2.73 -3.09 -13.96
N ALA A 85 -1.61 -2.81 -14.61
CA ALA A 85 -1.00 -1.47 -14.59
C ALA A 85 -1.92 -0.39 -15.19
N ASN A 86 -2.68 -0.74 -16.24
CA ASN A 86 -3.67 0.16 -16.85
C ASN A 86 -4.80 0.55 -15.90
N GLN A 87 -5.05 -0.24 -14.85
CA GLN A 87 -6.02 0.10 -13.80
C GLN A 87 -5.34 0.80 -12.62
N LYS A 88 -4.17 0.30 -12.20
CA LYS A 88 -3.45 0.78 -11.02
C LYS A 88 -2.84 2.17 -11.24
N GLY A 89 -2.25 2.44 -12.40
CA GLY A 89 -1.59 3.73 -12.70
C GLY A 89 -2.55 4.91 -12.56
N PRO A 90 -3.68 4.92 -13.32
CA PRO A 90 -4.68 5.96 -13.18
C PRO A 90 -5.29 6.05 -11.77
N ARG A 91 -5.42 4.90 -11.07
CA ARG A 91 -5.94 4.87 -9.70
C ARG A 91 -4.99 5.55 -8.72
N ILE A 92 -3.68 5.30 -8.82
CA ILE A 92 -2.66 5.96 -8.00
C ILE A 92 -2.73 7.47 -8.21
N GLN A 93 -2.68 7.93 -9.46
CA GLN A 93 -2.73 9.36 -9.78
C GLN A 93 -4.02 10.01 -9.26
N LYS A 94 -5.18 9.37 -9.47
CA LYS A 94 -6.47 9.87 -8.98
C LYS A 94 -6.51 10.03 -7.46
N VAL A 95 -5.95 9.08 -6.71
CA VAL A 95 -5.92 9.16 -5.25
C VAL A 95 -4.98 10.28 -4.78
N LEU A 96 -3.81 10.42 -5.40
CA LEU A 96 -2.89 11.53 -5.10
C LEU A 96 -3.51 12.90 -5.41
N SER A 97 -4.18 13.04 -6.55
CA SER A 97 -4.93 14.27 -6.88
C SER A 97 -6.04 14.55 -5.86
N GLN A 98 -6.76 13.52 -5.43
CA GLN A 98 -7.81 13.68 -4.42
C GLN A 98 -7.25 14.18 -3.08
N ILE A 99 -6.16 13.58 -2.60
CA ILE A 99 -5.48 14.01 -1.37
C ILE A 99 -5.03 15.46 -1.49
N THR A 100 -4.41 15.83 -2.61
CA THR A 100 -4.00 17.23 -2.85
C THR A 100 -5.19 18.19 -2.79
N ASN A 101 -6.31 17.82 -3.40
CA ASN A 101 -7.51 18.66 -3.43
C ASN A 101 -8.18 18.80 -2.05
N GLU A 102 -8.12 17.76 -1.21
CA GLU A 102 -8.76 17.75 0.11
C GLU A 102 -7.86 18.36 1.20
N CYS A 103 -6.55 18.15 1.12
CA CYS A 103 -5.60 18.53 2.16
C CYS A 103 -4.73 19.75 1.79
N GLY A 104 -4.70 20.17 0.52
CA GLY A 104 -3.84 21.24 0.01
C GLY A 104 -2.39 20.82 -0.24
N GLU A 105 -1.97 19.67 0.28
CA GLU A 105 -0.66 19.05 0.11
C GLU A 105 -0.81 17.53 0.03
N LEU A 106 0.20 16.84 -0.48
CA LEU A 106 0.27 15.37 -0.41
C LEU A 106 0.71 14.94 0.99
N SER A 107 -0.24 15.04 1.93
CA SER A 107 -0.08 14.61 3.31
C SER A 107 -1.35 13.94 3.78
N ILE A 108 -1.21 12.76 4.37
CA ILE A 108 -2.31 12.05 5.04
C ILE A 108 -1.95 11.72 6.50
N VAL A 109 -1.09 12.55 7.10
CA VAL A 109 -0.59 12.39 8.49
C VAL A 109 -1.70 12.60 9.54
N PHE A 110 -2.95 12.85 9.13
CA PHE A 110 -4.08 13.04 10.04
C PHE A 110 -4.54 11.78 10.80
N PHE A 111 -3.93 10.61 10.56
CA PHE A 111 -4.24 9.33 11.23
C PHE A 111 -3.22 8.90 12.31
N GLY A 112 -2.47 9.84 12.89
CA GLY A 112 -1.58 9.62 14.04
C GLY A 112 -2.30 9.63 15.38
#